data_AF-A0A388PGP4-F1
#
_entry.id   AF-A0A388PGP4-F1
#
_cell.length_a   1.000
_cell.length_b   1.000
_cell.length_c   1.000
_cell.angle_alpha   90.00
_cell.angle_beta   90.00
_cell.angle_gamma   90.00
#
_symmetry.space_group_name_H-M   'P 1'
#
loop_
_entity.id
_entity.type
_entity.pdbx_description
1 polymer ?
#
loop_
_entity_poly.entity_id
_entity_poly.type
_entity_poly.pdbx_seq_one_letter_code
_entity_poly.pdbx_strand_id
1 'polypeptide(L)'
;MQSSPPRAAATRNGLNAQFEVANVFDWFTEHREATYDLIILDPPPFARSKDSVPGAVRGYKELNLRALRLLSPGGILATYSCSHRVTEEMYLELIEDAASDARREAVVLERTSQPADHPVLLNFPESRYLKGFIIEIRA
;
A
#
# COMPACT_ATOMS: atom_id res chain seq x y z
N MET A 1 -25.30 4.50 -18.57
CA MET A 1 -24.42 3.79 -17.61
C MET A 1 -23.06 3.62 -18.26
N GLN A 2 -22.13 4.57 -18.06
CA GLN A 2 -20.75 4.37 -18.51
C GLN A 2 -20.06 3.45 -17.49
N SER A 3 -19.40 2.39 -17.97
CA SER A 3 -18.59 1.51 -17.13
C SER A 3 -17.47 2.32 -16.47
N SER A 4 -17.21 2.11 -15.17
CA SER A 4 -16.09 2.76 -14.50
C SER A 4 -14.77 2.41 -15.21
N PRO A 5 -13.75 3.31 -15.20
CA PRO A 5 -12.50 3.08 -15.93
C PRO A 5 -11.85 1.71 -15.68
N PRO A 6 -11.82 1.18 -14.43
CA PRO A 6 -11.29 -0.17 -14.17
C PRO A 6 -12.10 -1.29 -14.85
N ARG A 7 -13.44 -1.19 -14.84
CA ARG A 7 -14.32 -2.17 -15.50
C ARG A 7 -14.12 -2.15 -17.01
N ALA A 8 -14.05 -0.97 -17.61
CA ALA A 8 -13.80 -0.82 -19.04
C ALA A 8 -12.45 -1.41 -19.46
N ALA A 9 -11.40 -1.21 -18.64
CA ALA A 9 -10.08 -1.80 -18.89
C ALA A 9 -10.10 -3.33 -18.78
N ALA A 10 -10.76 -3.91 -17.77
CA ALA A 10 -10.88 -5.36 -17.65
C ALA A 10 -11.64 -5.98 -18.83
N THR A 11 -12.77 -5.39 -19.24
CA THR A 11 -13.53 -5.86 -20.41
C THR A 11 -12.70 -5.80 -21.68
N ARG A 12 -11.95 -4.70 -21.91
CA ARG A 12 -11.09 -4.54 -23.09
C ARG A 12 -10.01 -5.62 -23.18
N ASN A 13 -9.52 -6.10 -22.05
CA ASN A 13 -8.47 -7.11 -21.97
C ASN A 13 -9.01 -8.52 -21.73
N GLY A 14 -10.34 -8.73 -21.72
CA GLY A 14 -10.94 -10.05 -21.50
C GLY A 14 -10.67 -10.64 -20.11
N LEU A 15 -10.42 -9.79 -19.10
CA LEU A 15 -10.09 -10.22 -17.74
C LEU A 15 -11.35 -10.41 -16.90
N ASN A 16 -11.36 -11.47 -16.11
CA ASN A 16 -12.37 -11.68 -15.08
C ASN A 16 -11.94 -10.98 -13.78
N ALA A 17 -12.65 -9.91 -13.39
CA ALA A 17 -12.34 -9.12 -12.21
C ALA A 17 -13.64 -8.69 -11.50
N GLN A 18 -13.59 -8.73 -10.16
CA GLN A 18 -14.65 -8.20 -9.31
C GLN A 18 -14.29 -6.77 -8.90
N PHE A 19 -15.30 -5.91 -8.80
CA PHE A 19 -15.12 -4.51 -8.46
C PHE A 19 -16.14 -4.10 -7.42
N GLU A 20 -15.65 -3.53 -6.33
CA GLU A 20 -16.44 -3.08 -5.21
C GLU A 20 -16.17 -1.60 -4.94
N VAL A 21 -17.22 -0.86 -4.55
CA VAL A 21 -17.10 0.53 -4.11
C VAL A 21 -17.33 0.54 -2.62
N ALA A 22 -16.26 0.72 -1.86
CA ALA A 22 -16.29 0.72 -0.40
C ALA A 22 -15.28 1.71 0.18
N ASN A 23 -15.48 2.11 1.43
CA ASN A 23 -14.40 2.66 2.23
C ASN A 23 -13.48 1.50 2.62
N VAL A 24 -12.18 1.60 2.33
CA VAL A 24 -11.25 0.49 2.54
C VAL A 24 -11.14 0.05 4.01
N PHE A 25 -11.25 0.97 4.96
CA PHE A 25 -11.16 0.63 6.39
C PHE A 25 -12.43 -0.09 6.87
N ASP A 26 -13.60 0.36 6.42
CA ASP A 26 -14.86 -0.33 6.71
C ASP A 26 -14.86 -1.72 6.08
N TRP A 27 -14.40 -1.81 4.82
CA TRP A 27 -14.26 -3.08 4.10
C TRP A 27 -13.38 -4.09 4.84
N PHE A 28 -12.19 -3.68 5.33
CA PHE A 28 -11.35 -4.56 6.15
C PHE A 28 -12.03 -5.01 7.45
N THR A 29 -12.89 -4.16 8.04
CA THR A 29 -13.64 -4.51 9.28
C THR A 29 -14.66 -5.60 9.01
N GLU A 30 -15.35 -5.51 7.87
CA GLU A 30 -16.37 -6.47 7.43
C GLU A 30 -15.77 -7.79 6.94
N HIS A 31 -14.56 -7.76 6.38
CA HIS A 31 -13.87 -8.90 5.75
C HIS A 31 -12.71 -9.45 6.60
N ARG A 32 -12.79 -9.34 7.93
CA ARG A 32 -11.73 -9.78 8.86
C ARG A 32 -11.34 -11.27 8.76
N GLU A 33 -12.23 -12.11 8.25
CA GLU A 33 -12.00 -13.55 8.06
C GLU A 33 -11.52 -13.90 6.64
N ALA A 34 -11.41 -12.90 5.75
CA ALA A 34 -10.92 -13.13 4.39
C ALA A 34 -9.43 -13.46 4.40
N THR A 35 -8.97 -14.14 3.35
CA THR A 35 -7.55 -14.46 3.19
C THR A 35 -7.15 -14.26 1.72
N TYR A 36 -5.98 -13.68 1.51
CA TYR A 36 -5.43 -13.39 0.20
C TYR A 36 -3.97 -13.81 0.11
N ASP A 37 -3.55 -14.25 -1.08
CA ASP A 37 -2.15 -14.57 -1.36
C ASP A 37 -1.36 -13.33 -1.82
N LEU A 38 -2.05 -12.28 -2.28
CA LEU A 38 -1.47 -11.01 -2.70
C LEU A 38 -2.41 -9.86 -2.32
N ILE A 39 -1.87 -8.83 -1.66
CA ILE A 39 -2.57 -7.57 -1.43
C ILE A 39 -1.71 -6.42 -1.97
N ILE A 40 -2.35 -5.48 -2.67
CA ILE A 40 -1.72 -4.26 -3.19
C ILE A 40 -2.35 -3.05 -2.51
N LEU A 41 -1.54 -2.22 -1.86
CA LEU A 41 -1.94 -0.98 -1.22
C LEU A 41 -1.34 0.21 -1.98
N ASP A 42 -2.13 0.84 -2.84
CA ASP A 42 -1.79 2.10 -3.51
C ASP A 42 -2.74 3.24 -3.08
N PRO A 43 -2.63 3.72 -1.83
CA PRO A 43 -3.50 4.76 -1.30
C PRO A 43 -3.16 6.16 -1.87
N PRO A 44 -4.15 7.07 -1.90
CA PRO A 44 -3.87 8.49 -2.15
C PRO A 44 -2.95 9.07 -1.05
N PRO A 45 -2.33 10.24 -1.28
CA PRO A 45 -1.46 10.85 -0.28
C PRO A 45 -2.26 11.27 0.96
N PHE A 46 -1.97 10.64 2.10
CA PHE A 46 -2.59 10.97 3.39
C PHE A 46 -1.98 12.24 4.00
N ALA A 47 -0.68 12.49 3.80
CA ALA A 47 -0.01 13.68 4.32
C ALA A 47 -0.06 14.84 3.30
N ARG A 48 -1.12 15.64 3.35
CA ARG A 48 -1.30 16.81 2.46
C ARG A 48 -0.56 18.06 2.95
N SER A 49 -0.29 18.16 4.25
CA SER A 49 0.46 19.24 4.90
C SER A 49 1.48 18.69 5.91
N LYS A 50 2.42 19.51 6.40
CA LYS A 50 3.36 19.11 7.45
C LYS A 50 2.64 18.66 8.72
N ASP A 51 1.61 19.40 9.13
CA ASP A 51 0.85 19.09 10.35
C ASP A 51 0.04 17.79 10.25
N SER A 52 -0.26 17.35 9.03
CA SER A 52 -0.98 16.09 8.78
C SER A 52 -0.10 14.84 8.81
N VAL A 53 1.23 14.97 8.88
CA VAL A 53 2.16 13.83 8.83
C VAL A 53 1.90 12.81 9.95
N PRO A 54 1.73 13.19 11.23
CA PRO A 54 1.46 12.21 12.28
C PRO A 54 0.15 11.44 12.05
N GLY A 55 -0.89 12.11 11.54
CA GLY A 55 -2.15 11.46 11.18
C GLY A 55 -2.00 10.51 9.99
N ALA A 56 -1.21 10.91 8.99
CA ALA A 56 -0.91 10.08 7.84
C ALA A 56 -0.15 8.80 8.21
N VAL A 57 0.86 8.91 9.07
CA VAL A 57 1.62 7.74 9.56
C VAL A 57 0.69 6.74 10.24
N ARG A 58 -0.22 7.22 11.11
CA ARG A 58 -1.22 6.35 11.75
C ARG A 58 -2.14 5.67 10.73
N GLY A 59 -2.62 6.42 9.74
CA GLY A 59 -3.46 5.87 8.68
C GLY A 59 -2.74 4.81 7.83
N TYR A 60 -1.48 5.05 7.47
CA TYR A 60 -0.67 4.08 6.73
C TYR A 60 -0.36 2.84 7.56
N LYS A 61 -0.03 3.00 8.85
CA LYS A 61 0.20 1.86 9.75
C LYS A 61 -1.05 1.00 9.86
N GLU A 62 -2.22 1.60 10.10
CA GLU A 62 -3.49 0.87 10.21
C GLU A 62 -3.83 0.12 8.91
N LEU A 63 -3.62 0.76 7.76
CA LEU A 63 -3.86 0.15 6.45
C LEU A 63 -2.98 -1.09 6.24
N ASN A 64 -1.68 -0.98 6.52
CA ASN A 64 -0.74 -2.08 6.41
C ASN A 64 -1.05 -3.20 7.41
N LEU A 65 -1.35 -2.85 8.67
CA LEU A 65 -1.72 -3.83 9.72
C LEU A 65 -2.91 -4.69 9.30
N ARG A 66 -3.97 -4.07 8.77
CA ARG A 66 -5.16 -4.80 8.31
C ARG A 66 -4.86 -5.69 7.12
N ALA A 67 -4.08 -5.21 6.15
CA ALA A 67 -3.65 -6.02 5.02
C ALA A 67 -2.82 -7.23 5.46
N LEU A 68 -1.83 -7.04 6.34
CA LEU A 68 -0.97 -8.10 6.87
C LEU A 68 -1.76 -9.22 7.56
N ARG A 69 -2.84 -8.87 8.27
CA ARG A 69 -3.72 -9.84 8.93
C ARG A 69 -4.51 -10.72 7.95
N LEU A 70 -4.84 -10.19 6.76
CA LEU A 70 -5.57 -10.94 5.73
C LEU A 70 -4.65 -11.72 4.79
N LEU A 71 -3.32 -11.62 4.92
CA LEU A 71 -2.40 -12.39 4.08
C LEU A 71 -2.26 -13.83 4.58
N SER A 72 -2.32 -14.78 3.65
CA SER A 72 -1.95 -16.18 3.89
C SER A 72 -0.46 -16.32 4.26
N PRO A 73 -0.06 -17.40 4.94
CA PRO A 73 1.36 -17.78 5.02
C PRO A 73 2.00 -17.88 3.63
N GLY A 74 3.13 -17.21 3.42
CA GLY A 74 3.77 -17.08 2.11
C GLY A 74 3.16 -16.00 1.20
N GLY A 75 2.13 -15.29 1.67
CA GLY A 75 1.47 -14.23 0.92
C GLY A 75 2.36 -12.98 0.75
N ILE A 76 2.07 -12.20 -0.30
CA ILE A 76 2.81 -11.00 -0.68
C ILE A 76 2.00 -9.73 -0.40
N LEU A 77 2.65 -8.74 0.21
CA LEU A 77 2.18 -7.37 0.29
C LEU A 77 2.99 -6.47 -0.64
N ALA A 78 2.34 -5.78 -1.56
CA ALA A 78 2.92 -4.67 -2.30
C ALA A 78 2.31 -3.36 -1.77
N THR A 79 3.08 -2.52 -1.09
CA THR A 79 2.56 -1.36 -0.36
C THR A 79 3.31 -0.09 -0.73
N TYR A 80 2.57 0.99 -0.98
CA TYR A 80 3.10 2.22 -1.58
C TYR A 80 2.69 3.49 -0.82
N SER A 81 3.56 4.51 -0.92
CA SER A 81 3.29 5.87 -0.49
C SER A 81 3.83 6.86 -1.52
N CYS A 82 2.95 7.71 -2.05
CA CYS A 82 3.30 8.79 -2.98
C CYS A 82 3.50 10.16 -2.31
N SER A 83 3.56 10.22 -0.97
CA SER A 83 3.75 11.47 -0.24
C SER A 83 5.24 11.81 -0.03
N HIS A 84 5.73 12.92 -0.60
CA HIS A 84 7.09 13.40 -0.33
C HIS A 84 7.37 13.72 1.14
N ARG A 85 6.33 13.90 1.97
CA ARG A 85 6.48 14.19 3.41
C ARG A 85 6.67 12.95 4.27
N VAL A 86 6.39 11.78 3.70
CA VAL A 86 6.64 10.49 4.33
C VAL A 86 7.89 9.95 3.67
N THR A 87 9.00 9.96 4.40
CA THR A 87 10.27 9.43 3.87
C THR A 87 10.20 7.93 3.72
N GLU A 88 11.18 7.35 3.01
CA GLU A 88 11.28 5.90 2.88
C GLU A 88 11.47 5.22 4.23
N GLU A 89 12.31 5.81 5.09
CA GLU A 89 12.61 5.33 6.44
C GLU A 89 11.34 5.35 7.30
N MET A 90 10.61 6.47 7.33
CA MET A 90 9.34 6.56 8.06
C MET A 90 8.31 5.54 7.56
N TYR A 91 8.29 5.28 6.25
CA TYR A 91 7.38 4.31 5.66
C TYR A 91 7.77 2.87 5.99
N LEU A 92 9.07 2.58 6.05
CA LEU A 92 9.56 1.27 6.48
C LEU A 92 9.28 1.04 7.97
N GLU A 93 9.59 2.01 8.84
CA GLU A 93 9.33 1.95 10.29
C GLU A 93 7.84 1.67 10.59
N LEU A 94 6.91 2.34 9.88
CA LEU A 94 5.48 2.09 10.11
C LEU A 94 5.03 0.71 9.62
N ILE A 95 5.71 0.13 8.63
CA ILE A 95 5.43 -1.24 8.15
C ILE A 95 5.98 -2.25 9.16
N GLU A 96 7.17 -2.01 9.72
CA GLU A 96 7.76 -2.83 10.78
C GLU A 96 6.84 -2.86 12.01
N ASP A 97 6.36 -1.70 12.43
CA ASP A 97 5.37 -1.55 13.49
C ASP A 97 4.07 -2.33 13.18
N ALA A 98 3.58 -2.25 11.95
CA ALA A 98 2.38 -2.97 11.52
C ALA A 98 2.58 -4.49 11.51
N ALA A 99 3.74 -4.97 11.09
CA ALA A 99 4.10 -6.39 11.10
C ALA A 99 4.23 -6.93 12.53
N SER A 100 4.85 -6.15 13.43
CA SER A 100 4.92 -6.45 14.86
C SER A 100 3.52 -6.57 15.49
N ASP A 101 2.64 -5.60 15.23
CA ASP A 101 1.25 -5.61 15.73
C ASP A 101 0.39 -6.73 15.09
N ALA A 102 0.72 -7.14 13.86
CA ALA A 102 0.12 -8.30 13.19
C ALA A 102 0.66 -9.63 13.71
N ARG A 103 1.78 -9.62 14.44
CA ARG A 103 2.56 -10.80 14.86
C ARG A 103 2.93 -11.69 13.67
N ARG A 104 3.36 -11.07 12.58
CA ARG A 104 3.79 -11.75 11.36
C ARG A 104 5.25 -11.44 11.09
N GLU A 105 6.04 -12.47 10.79
CA GLU A 105 7.40 -12.27 10.31
C GLU A 105 7.34 -11.83 8.84
N ALA A 106 7.90 -10.66 8.55
CA ALA A 106 7.85 -10.02 7.25
C ALA A 106 9.25 -9.88 6.67
N VAL A 107 9.42 -10.21 5.39
CA VAL A 107 10.68 -10.12 4.66
C VAL A 107 10.52 -9.17 3.49
N VAL A 108 11.33 -8.12 3.45
CA VAL A 108 11.40 -7.22 2.29
C VAL A 108 12.11 -7.95 1.14
N LEU A 109 11.37 -8.23 0.07
CA LEU A 109 11.90 -8.82 -1.16
C LEU A 109 12.47 -7.75 -2.08
N GLU A 110 11.79 -6.61 -2.18
CA GLU A 110 12.16 -5.53 -3.09
C GLU A 110 11.81 -4.16 -2.53
N ARG A 111 12.70 -3.19 -2.75
CA ARG A 111 12.40 -1.76 -2.60
C ARG A 111 12.14 -1.17 -3.98
N THR A 112 10.97 -0.59 -4.16
CA THR A 112 10.51 -0.01 -5.43
C THR A 112 10.44 1.52 -5.33
N SER A 113 10.63 2.18 -6.46
CA SER A 113 10.58 3.64 -6.55
C SER A 113 10.04 4.07 -7.91
N GLN A 114 9.95 5.38 -8.12
CA GLN A 114 9.54 5.98 -9.37
C GLN A 114 10.40 5.53 -10.57
N PRO A 115 9.76 5.23 -11.73
CA PRO A 115 10.44 4.80 -12.94
C PRO A 115 11.28 5.92 -13.60
N ALA A 116 12.06 5.56 -14.61
CA ALA A 116 13.01 6.46 -15.27
C ALA A 116 12.35 7.67 -15.99
N ASP A 117 11.07 7.56 -16.36
CA ASP A 117 10.28 8.67 -16.89
C ASP A 117 9.81 9.66 -15.80
N HIS A 118 10.07 9.35 -14.53
CA HIS A 118 9.82 10.19 -13.35
C HIS A 118 11.11 10.37 -12.54
N PRO A 119 12.14 11.04 -13.08
CA PRO A 119 13.47 11.07 -12.49
C PRO A 119 13.49 11.76 -11.12
N VAL A 120 14.36 11.25 -10.24
CA VAL A 120 14.72 11.92 -8.98
C VAL A 120 15.87 12.89 -9.24
N LEU A 121 15.66 14.15 -8.90
CA LEU A 121 16.66 15.20 -9.00
C LEU A 121 17.57 15.21 -7.78
N LEU A 122 18.89 15.15 -8.00
CA LEU A 122 19.88 15.10 -6.91
C LEU A 122 19.87 16.36 -6.01
N ASN A 123 19.55 17.51 -6.60
CA ASN A 123 19.50 18.81 -5.92
C ASN A 123 18.08 19.19 -5.45
N PHE A 124 17.10 18.30 -5.61
CA PHE A 124 15.72 18.50 -5.17
C PHE A 124 15.16 17.18 -4.63
N PRO A 125 15.55 16.78 -3.40
CA PRO A 125 15.16 15.50 -2.79
C PRO A 125 13.65 15.26 -2.74
N GLU A 126 12.85 16.33 -2.69
CA GLU A 126 11.38 16.28 -2.72
C GLU A 126 10.82 15.68 -4.02
N SER A 127 11.63 15.61 -5.10
CA SER A 127 11.28 14.86 -6.31
C SER A 127 11.17 13.35 -6.08
N ARG A 128 11.79 12.80 -5.03
CA ARG A 128 11.62 11.40 -4.61
C ARG A 128 10.38 11.26 -3.74
N TYR A 129 9.22 11.16 -4.37
CA TYR A 129 7.94 11.12 -3.64
C TYR A 129 7.35 9.71 -3.53
N LEU A 130 7.66 8.81 -4.47
CA LEU A 130 7.14 7.44 -4.49
C LEU A 130 8.10 6.49 -3.78
N LYS A 131 7.59 5.80 -2.76
CA LYS A 131 8.27 4.68 -2.11
C LYS A 131 7.33 3.48 -2.12
N GLY A 132 7.86 2.31 -2.39
CA GLY A 132 7.10 1.08 -2.27
C GLY A 132 7.95 -0.09 -1.82
N PHE A 133 7.32 -1.06 -1.18
CA PHE A 133 7.96 -2.27 -0.70
C PHE A 133 7.17 -3.48 -1.16
N ILE A 134 7.89 -4.50 -1.65
CA ILE A 134 7.36 -5.85 -1.87
C ILE A 134 7.81 -6.72 -0.71
N ILE A 135 6.85 -7.28 0.01
CA ILE A 135 7.06 -7.94 1.29
C ILE A 135 6.42 -9.32 1.26
N GLU A 136 7.16 -10.34 1.67
CA GLU A 136 6.66 -11.70 1.88
C GLU A 136 6.39 -11.91 3.36
N ILE A 137 5.27 -12.56 3.68
CA ILE A 137 4.97 -13.00 5.04
C ILE A 137 5.39 -14.45 5.23
N ARG A 138 6.34 -14.68 6.15
CA ARG A 138 6.76 -16.03 6.53
C ARG A 138 5.66 -16.72 7.33
N ALA A 139 5.64 -18.05 7.21
CA ALA A 139 4.65 -18.93 7.84
C ALA A 139 4.82 -19.02 9.36
#